data_AF-A0A7X8IY88-F1
#
_entry.id   AF-A0A7X8IY88-F1
#
_cell.length_a   1.000
_cell.length_b   1.000
_cell.length_c   1.000
_cell.angle_alpha   90.00
_cell.angle_beta   90.00
_cell.angle_gamma   90.00
#
_symmetry.space_group_name_H-M   'P 1'
#
loop_
_entity.id
_entity.type
_entity.pdbx_description
1 polymer ?
#
loop_
_entity_poly.entity_id
_entity_poly.type
_entity_poly.pdbx_seq_one_letter_code
_entity_poly.pdbx_strand_id
1 'polypeptide(L)'
;MNNLDPRRTNRNPLSPKRSALTLLLVAILLFFLPLSPVLGQTGLVLSGVAETTLGLLLDTDESWSVAAEQFANLRLTAPIGDNGRFYSAFNVLATSAPETGIIAEGELERLYAALQFDTVDINLGLMRVPFGYGMGIRPTDIINPRNPLFPDARLRGVMATMFTWYPREELQLQGFAVQRSTDYFEGQRISFDGESLFGLSLDHHNSILSIQGLAVTTMPGKNPDNYRLQLGLSLKFDVAVGVTFDTLITTDGRTEFDEGRENAALAAALGCDYSFLDGRIFLLAQYYYTSAGPLSQSDSVSDLLNGEEIAESGKSSIQFIQSSGTTFLRRHYGFLTLLYNHSDYARLQILMLTSLTDASIFPTIRHEIEPVQAVTVVSQLVIPFDTTLFGGTDAGEFGPDVAGLHAAASFSVKYRF
;
A
#
# COMPACT_ATOMS: atom_id res chain seq x y z
N MET A 1 27.52 15.99 -46.39
CA MET A 1 27.10 17.22 -47.08
C MET A 1 25.59 17.30 -47.08
N ASN A 2 25.10 18.34 -46.41
CA ASN A 2 23.82 19.05 -46.51
C ASN A 2 22.49 18.25 -46.46
N ASN A 3 21.71 18.37 -45.38
CA ASN A 3 20.85 19.50 -44.96
C ASN A 3 19.62 19.72 -45.85
N LEU A 4 18.42 19.35 -45.36
CA LEU A 4 17.40 20.25 -44.77
C LEU A 4 15.97 19.63 -44.79
N ASP A 5 15.40 19.52 -43.59
CA ASP A 5 13.97 19.36 -43.25
C ASP A 5 13.20 20.66 -43.61
N PRO A 6 11.89 20.66 -43.97
CA PRO A 6 10.83 20.81 -42.95
C PRO A 6 9.41 20.26 -43.32
N ARG A 7 8.67 19.84 -42.28
CA ARG A 7 7.19 19.90 -42.17
C ARG A 7 6.36 19.00 -43.12
N ARG A 8 5.90 17.86 -42.59
CA ARG A 8 4.52 17.40 -42.82
C ARG A 8 3.82 17.11 -41.51
N THR A 9 2.97 18.06 -41.18
CA THR A 9 1.90 18.05 -40.19
C THR A 9 1.13 16.72 -40.18
N ASN A 10 1.19 16.01 -39.05
CA ASN A 10 0.04 15.26 -38.57
C ASN A 10 -0.36 15.85 -37.21
N ARG A 11 -0.99 17.03 -37.29
CA ARG A 11 -1.96 17.44 -36.27
C ARG A 11 -3.09 16.42 -36.37
N ASN A 12 -2.99 15.33 -35.61
CA ASN A 12 -4.18 14.54 -35.35
C ASN A 12 -5.17 15.49 -34.67
N PRO A 13 -6.35 15.74 -35.25
CA PRO A 13 -7.41 16.42 -34.52
C PRO A 13 -7.67 15.58 -33.26
N LEU A 14 -7.75 16.24 -32.11
CA LEU A 14 -8.20 15.67 -30.84
C LEU A 14 -9.27 14.62 -31.12
N SER A 15 -8.95 13.33 -30.93
CA SER A 15 -9.90 12.29 -31.27
C SER A 15 -11.08 12.41 -30.30
N PRO A 16 -12.33 12.37 -30.80
CA PRO A 16 -13.54 12.64 -29.99
C PRO A 16 -13.73 11.66 -28.81
N LYS A 17 -12.99 10.55 -28.78
CA LYS A 17 -12.98 9.59 -27.66
C LYS A 17 -12.23 10.10 -26.43
N ARG A 18 -11.17 10.92 -26.62
CA ARG A 18 -10.35 11.45 -25.52
C ARG A 18 -11.06 12.58 -24.77
N SER A 19 -11.76 13.45 -25.51
CA SER A 19 -12.62 14.48 -24.93
C SER A 19 -13.87 13.91 -24.26
N ALA A 20 -14.45 12.82 -24.79
CA ALA A 20 -15.65 12.20 -24.21
C ALA A 20 -15.42 11.59 -22.81
N LEU A 21 -14.27 10.99 -22.53
CA LEU A 21 -13.97 10.41 -21.22
C LEU A 21 -13.73 11.50 -20.16
N THR A 22 -12.97 12.54 -20.50
CA THR A 22 -12.77 13.70 -19.62
C THR A 22 -14.07 14.45 -19.41
N LEU A 23 -14.91 14.60 -20.45
CA LEU A 23 -16.27 15.15 -20.32
C LEU A 23 -17.17 14.26 -19.45
N LEU A 24 -17.05 12.92 -19.52
CA LEU A 24 -17.81 12.00 -18.68
C LEU A 24 -17.40 12.14 -17.21
N LEU A 25 -16.10 12.20 -16.90
CA LEU A 25 -15.59 12.40 -15.55
C LEU A 25 -15.98 13.77 -14.99
N VAL A 26 -15.86 14.83 -15.80
CA VAL A 26 -16.30 16.18 -15.44
C VAL A 26 -17.82 16.24 -15.29
N ALA A 27 -18.60 15.54 -16.13
CA ALA A 27 -20.04 15.47 -16.02
C ALA A 27 -20.49 14.68 -14.78
N ILE A 28 -19.80 13.59 -14.43
CA ILE A 28 -20.00 12.84 -13.18
C ILE A 28 -19.74 13.78 -11.99
N LEU A 29 -18.61 14.49 -11.98
CA LEU A 29 -18.27 15.50 -10.96
C LEU A 29 -19.34 16.60 -10.84
N LEU A 30 -19.75 17.20 -11.97
CA LEU A 30 -20.75 18.27 -12.01
C LEU A 30 -22.17 17.78 -11.67
N PHE A 31 -22.49 16.50 -11.91
CA PHE A 31 -23.78 15.91 -11.57
C PHE A 31 -23.90 15.59 -10.07
N PHE A 32 -22.80 15.19 -9.44
CA PHE A 32 -22.80 14.81 -8.02
C PHE A 32 -22.60 15.99 -7.06
N LEU A 33 -21.93 17.06 -7.48
CA LEU A 33 -21.76 18.31 -6.71
C LEU A 33 -23.07 18.91 -6.15
N PRO A 34 -24.19 18.98 -6.90
CA PRO A 34 -25.45 19.53 -6.39
C PRO A 34 -26.35 18.51 -5.66
N LEU A 35 -26.05 17.20 -5.72
CA LEU A 35 -26.89 16.15 -5.13
C LEU A 35 -26.55 15.83 -3.67
N SER A 36 -25.34 16.15 -3.20
CA SER A 36 -24.91 15.86 -1.82
C SER A 36 -25.81 16.48 -0.73
N PRO A 37 -26.36 17.70 -0.85
CA PRO A 37 -27.21 18.29 0.19
C PRO A 37 -28.60 17.66 0.24
N VAL A 38 -29.12 17.21 -0.92
CA VAL A 38 -30.47 16.63 -1.06
C VAL A 38 -30.50 15.18 -0.54
N LEU A 39 -29.40 14.45 -0.74
CA LEU A 39 -29.24 13.07 -0.25
C LEU A 39 -28.96 13.01 1.26
N GLY A 40 -28.38 14.05 1.85
CA GLY A 40 -28.17 14.13 3.30
C GLY A 40 -29.46 14.03 4.14
N GLN A 41 -30.61 14.41 3.57
CA GLN A 41 -31.91 14.29 4.24
C GLN A 41 -32.43 12.85 4.35
N THR A 42 -31.91 11.92 3.52
CA THR A 42 -32.26 10.49 3.58
C THR A 42 -31.25 9.67 4.38
N GLY A 43 -30.25 10.32 5.00
CA GLY A 43 -29.11 9.66 5.64
C GLY A 43 -28.07 9.12 4.65
N LEU A 44 -28.27 9.31 3.35
CA LEU A 44 -27.32 8.90 2.32
C LEU A 44 -26.22 9.94 2.16
N VAL A 45 -24.98 9.50 2.29
CA VAL A 45 -23.80 10.36 2.18
C VAL A 45 -22.99 9.94 0.97
N LEU A 46 -22.83 10.86 0.03
CA LEU A 46 -21.89 10.74 -1.07
C LEU A 46 -20.68 11.62 -0.76
N SER A 47 -19.49 11.06 -0.88
CA SER A 47 -18.22 11.79 -0.72
C SER A 47 -17.18 11.26 -1.69
N GLY A 48 -16.06 11.95 -1.83
CA GLY A 48 -15.01 11.46 -2.69
C GLY A 48 -13.74 12.27 -2.67
N VAL A 49 -12.83 11.82 -3.53
CA VAL A 49 -11.56 12.47 -3.80
C VAL A 49 -11.32 12.45 -5.31
N ALA A 50 -10.91 13.57 -5.87
CA ALA A 50 -10.33 13.62 -7.21
C ALA A 50 -8.88 14.13 -7.10
N GLU A 51 -7.98 13.56 -7.88
CA GLU A 51 -6.56 13.87 -7.84
C GLU A 51 -5.99 13.89 -9.25
N THR A 52 -5.27 14.96 -9.56
CA THR A 52 -4.49 15.08 -10.79
C THR A 52 -3.03 15.07 -10.42
N THR A 53 -2.25 14.17 -11.00
CA THR A 53 -0.81 14.07 -10.79
C THR A 53 -0.07 14.27 -12.11
N LEU A 54 1.00 15.06 -12.07
CA LEU A 54 1.98 15.16 -13.14
C LEU A 54 3.32 14.65 -12.59
N GLY A 55 3.92 13.69 -13.28
CA GLY A 55 5.16 13.05 -12.90
C GLY A 55 6.25 13.26 -13.94
N LEU A 56 7.48 13.39 -13.46
CA LEU A 56 8.73 13.29 -14.22
C LEU A 56 9.51 12.10 -13.65
N LEU A 57 9.92 11.19 -14.53
CA LEU A 57 10.76 10.04 -14.18
C LEU A 57 12.07 10.14 -14.96
N LEU A 58 13.19 10.00 -14.25
CA LEU A 58 14.51 9.79 -14.83
C LEU A 58 14.86 8.31 -14.64
N ASP A 59 14.88 7.60 -15.76
CA ASP A 59 15.13 6.16 -15.81
C ASP A 59 16.64 5.86 -15.74
N THR A 60 16.97 4.60 -15.48
CA THR A 60 18.33 4.04 -15.39
C THR A 60 19.11 4.08 -16.71
N ASP A 61 18.42 4.14 -17.85
CA ASP A 61 19.03 4.31 -19.18
C ASP A 61 19.29 5.79 -19.55
N GLU A 62 19.22 6.68 -18.56
CA GLU A 62 19.30 8.15 -18.68
C GLU A 62 18.17 8.78 -19.52
N SER A 63 17.16 8.00 -19.92
CA SER A 63 15.96 8.55 -20.54
C SER A 63 15.08 9.24 -19.50
N TRP A 64 14.27 10.20 -19.95
CA TRP A 64 13.28 10.85 -19.11
C TRP A 64 11.90 10.69 -19.72
N SER A 65 10.90 10.49 -18.86
CA SER A 65 9.51 10.40 -19.26
C SER A 65 8.64 11.34 -18.43
N VAL A 66 7.54 11.77 -19.05
CA VAL A 66 6.50 12.55 -18.40
C VAL A 66 5.23 11.72 -18.37
N ALA A 67 4.63 11.61 -17.20
CA ALA A 67 3.36 10.94 -17.01
C ALA A 67 2.33 11.90 -16.42
N ALA A 68 1.08 11.74 -16.84
CA ALA A 68 -0.05 12.41 -16.23
C ALA A 68 -1.03 11.33 -15.76
N GLU A 69 -1.54 11.51 -14.54
CA GLU A 69 -2.50 10.61 -13.93
C GLU A 69 -3.70 11.41 -13.42
N GLN A 70 -4.88 10.84 -13.62
CA GLN A 70 -6.14 11.28 -13.05
C GLN A 70 -6.70 10.14 -12.22
N PHE A 71 -6.91 10.39 -10.93
CA PHE A 71 -7.50 9.45 -10.01
C PHE A 71 -8.79 10.05 -9.43
N ALA A 72 -9.84 9.24 -9.35
CA ALA A 72 -11.06 9.59 -8.64
C ALA A 72 -11.53 8.42 -7.78
N ASN A 73 -11.94 8.72 -6.55
CA ASN A 73 -12.54 7.77 -5.62
C ASN A 73 -13.90 8.30 -5.20
N LEU A 74 -14.94 7.57 -5.58
CA LEU A 74 -16.33 7.87 -5.24
C LEU A 74 -16.77 6.96 -4.11
N ARG A 75 -17.36 7.53 -3.06
CA ARG A 75 -17.77 6.80 -1.86
C ARG A 75 -19.23 7.07 -1.55
N LEU A 76 -19.95 6.00 -1.28
CA LEU A 76 -21.33 6.01 -0.85
C LEU A 76 -21.44 5.36 0.53
N THR A 77 -22.13 6.03 1.43
CA THR A 77 -22.62 5.46 2.68
C THR A 77 -24.13 5.59 2.72
N ALA A 78 -24.85 4.51 3.00
CA ALA A 78 -26.29 4.50 3.13
C ALA A 78 -26.73 3.77 4.41
N PRO A 79 -27.76 4.22 5.13
CA PRO A 79 -28.24 3.54 6.32
C PRO A 79 -28.96 2.23 5.97
N ILE A 80 -28.87 1.24 6.87
CA ILE A 80 -29.62 -0.03 6.83
C ILE A 80 -30.40 -0.13 8.15
N GLY A 81 -31.65 0.34 8.14
CA GLY A 81 -32.41 0.52 9.38
C GLY A 81 -31.68 1.45 10.37
N ASP A 82 -31.91 1.24 11.66
CA ASP A 82 -31.33 2.09 12.71
C ASP A 82 -29.91 1.66 13.13
N ASN A 83 -29.58 0.39 12.90
CA ASN A 83 -28.40 -0.27 13.46
C ASN A 83 -27.37 -0.67 12.40
N GLY A 84 -27.50 -0.19 11.17
CA GLY A 84 -26.67 -0.66 10.07
C GLY A 84 -26.29 0.40 9.06
N ARG A 85 -25.21 0.13 8.33
CA ARG A 85 -24.70 0.94 7.23
C ARG A 85 -24.21 0.08 6.09
N PHE A 86 -24.48 0.54 4.88
CA PHE A 86 -23.92 0.03 3.64
C PHE A 86 -22.83 0.96 3.16
N TYR A 87 -21.70 0.40 2.76
CA TYR A 87 -20.56 1.14 2.23
C TYR A 87 -20.22 0.65 0.83
N SER A 88 -20.05 1.59 -0.09
CA SER A 88 -19.51 1.34 -1.43
C SER A 88 -18.44 2.37 -1.76
N ALA A 89 -17.36 1.91 -2.39
CA ALA A 89 -16.31 2.78 -2.88
C ALA A 89 -15.78 2.28 -4.23
N PHE A 90 -15.68 3.18 -5.19
CA PHE A 90 -15.23 2.88 -6.55
C PHE A 90 -14.09 3.82 -6.95
N ASN A 91 -13.01 3.24 -7.45
CA ASN A 91 -11.85 3.96 -7.98
C ASN A 91 -11.93 4.02 -9.49
N VAL A 92 -11.56 5.16 -10.04
CA VAL A 92 -11.29 5.36 -11.45
C VAL A 92 -9.88 5.91 -11.58
N LEU A 93 -9.08 5.28 -12.41
CA LEU A 93 -7.72 5.69 -12.71
C LEU A 93 -7.63 5.91 -14.22
N ALA A 94 -7.05 7.02 -14.65
CA ALA A 94 -6.64 7.23 -16.03
C ALA A 94 -5.19 7.71 -16.05
N THR A 95 -4.33 6.95 -16.71
CA THR A 95 -2.90 7.26 -16.80
C THR A 95 -2.47 7.40 -18.26
N SER A 96 -1.54 8.30 -18.52
CA SER A 96 -0.85 8.41 -19.79
C SER A 96 0.51 7.73 -19.72
N ALA A 97 0.71 6.68 -20.51
CA ALA A 97 2.01 6.04 -20.68
C ALA A 97 2.54 6.29 -22.11
N PRO A 98 3.85 6.57 -22.29
CA PRO A 98 4.45 6.84 -23.60
C PRO A 98 4.21 5.72 -24.63
N GLU A 99 4.22 4.46 -24.19
CA GLU A 99 4.16 3.29 -25.06
C GLU A 99 2.73 2.82 -25.37
N THR A 100 1.83 2.87 -24.38
CA THR A 100 0.47 2.31 -24.47
C THR A 100 -0.62 3.36 -24.67
N GLY A 101 -0.28 4.65 -24.57
CA GLY A 101 -1.22 5.75 -24.68
C GLY A 101 -1.99 5.99 -23.37
N ILE A 102 -3.28 6.30 -23.46
CA ILE A 102 -4.12 6.52 -22.27
C ILE A 102 -4.76 5.19 -21.88
N ILE A 103 -4.45 4.70 -20.69
CA ILE A 103 -5.11 3.56 -20.06
C ILE A 103 -6.10 4.09 -19.03
N ALA A 104 -7.31 3.55 -19.02
CA ALA A 104 -8.32 3.86 -18.02
C ALA A 104 -8.84 2.58 -17.37
N GLU A 105 -8.82 2.54 -16.04
CA GLU A 105 -9.20 1.40 -15.23
C GLU A 105 -10.19 1.81 -14.16
N GLY A 106 -11.06 0.86 -13.80
CA GLY A 106 -12.02 1.01 -12.73
C GLY A 106 -11.90 -0.15 -11.75
N GLU A 107 -11.84 0.15 -10.46
CA GLU A 107 -11.70 -0.86 -9.41
C GLU A 107 -12.78 -0.64 -8.34
N LEU A 108 -13.53 -1.70 -8.02
CA LEU A 108 -14.38 -1.69 -6.84
C LEU A 108 -13.52 -1.84 -5.59
N GLU A 109 -13.37 -0.76 -4.83
CA GLU A 109 -12.53 -0.72 -3.63
C GLU A 109 -13.22 -1.39 -2.44
N ARG A 110 -14.52 -1.10 -2.26
CA ARG A 110 -15.32 -1.59 -1.13
C ARG A 110 -16.77 -1.79 -1.53
N LEU A 111 -17.38 -2.82 -0.96
CA LEU A 111 -18.80 -3.12 -1.08
C LEU A 111 -19.21 -4.02 0.09
N TYR A 112 -19.63 -3.45 1.20
CA TYR A 112 -19.94 -4.21 2.41
C TYR A 112 -21.04 -3.59 3.26
N ALA A 113 -21.69 -4.43 4.06
CA ALA A 113 -22.62 -4.03 5.10
C ALA A 113 -21.95 -4.14 6.47
N ALA A 114 -22.22 -3.17 7.34
CA ALA A 114 -21.84 -3.14 8.74
C ALA A 114 -23.11 -3.05 9.58
N LEU A 115 -23.29 -3.98 10.51
CA LEU A 115 -24.36 -4.00 11.49
C LEU A 115 -23.73 -3.82 12.87
N GLN A 116 -24.26 -2.86 13.63
CA GLN A 116 -23.74 -2.47 14.94
C GLN A 116 -24.82 -2.70 15.99
N PHE A 117 -24.45 -3.41 17.03
CA PHE A 117 -25.26 -3.67 18.21
C PHE A 117 -24.47 -3.24 19.45
N ASP A 118 -25.12 -3.16 20.61
CA ASP A 118 -24.56 -2.58 21.84
C ASP A 118 -23.16 -3.10 22.22
N THR A 119 -22.87 -4.38 21.95
CA THR A 119 -21.58 -5.03 22.28
C THR A 119 -21.01 -5.84 21.13
N VAL A 120 -21.63 -5.81 19.96
CA VAL A 120 -21.28 -6.69 18.83
C VAL A 120 -21.37 -5.93 17.51
N ASP A 121 -20.34 -6.07 16.68
CA ASP A 121 -20.36 -5.62 15.29
C ASP A 121 -20.24 -6.81 14.33
N ILE A 122 -21.00 -6.74 13.23
CA ILE A 122 -20.95 -7.72 12.13
C ILE A 122 -20.66 -6.97 10.83
N ASN A 123 -19.59 -7.35 10.15
CA ASN A 123 -19.23 -6.80 8.84
C ASN A 123 -19.18 -7.90 7.78
N LEU A 124 -19.80 -7.66 6.62
CA LEU A 124 -19.95 -8.65 5.55
C LEU A 124 -19.74 -8.00 4.17
N GLY A 125 -18.78 -8.51 3.37
CA GLY A 125 -18.59 -8.10 1.98
C GLY A 125 -17.14 -7.81 1.61
N LEU A 126 -16.95 -6.99 0.58
CA LEU A 126 -15.64 -6.52 0.13
C LEU A 126 -15.20 -5.34 1.00
N MET A 127 -14.23 -5.55 1.87
CA MET A 127 -13.80 -4.55 2.85
C MET A 127 -12.30 -4.57 3.09
N ARG A 128 -11.80 -3.55 3.78
CA ARG A 128 -10.43 -3.54 4.31
C ARG A 128 -10.46 -4.05 5.73
N VAL A 129 -9.47 -4.85 6.09
CA VAL A 129 -9.26 -5.34 7.46
C VAL A 129 -7.96 -4.70 7.98
N PRO A 130 -8.01 -3.47 8.55
CA PRO A 130 -6.82 -2.81 9.07
C PRO A 130 -6.51 -3.27 10.50
N PHE A 131 -5.26 -3.60 10.80
CA PHE A 131 -4.78 -3.95 12.15
C PHE A 131 -3.24 -3.78 12.21
N GLY A 132 -2.65 -3.65 13.39
CA GLY A 132 -1.21 -3.43 13.61
C GLY A 132 -0.72 -1.99 13.53
N TYR A 133 0.35 -1.69 14.29
CA TYR A 133 0.87 -0.33 14.51
C TYR A 133 2.16 -0.02 13.72
N GLY A 134 2.95 -1.02 13.34
CA GLY A 134 4.25 -0.84 12.69
C GLY A 134 4.22 -0.27 11.27
N MET A 135 5.39 0.17 10.78
CA MET A 135 5.58 0.61 9.39
C MET A 135 6.22 -0.48 8.53
N GLY A 136 7.20 -1.22 9.08
CA GLY A 136 7.90 -2.29 8.36
C GLY A 136 7.13 -3.60 8.30
N ILE A 137 6.42 -3.94 9.38
CA ILE A 137 5.48 -5.06 9.39
C ILE A 137 4.32 -4.76 10.33
N ARG A 138 3.13 -5.18 9.92
CA ARG A 138 1.99 -5.40 10.80
C ARG A 138 1.60 -6.86 10.72
N PRO A 139 1.23 -7.51 11.83
CA PRO A 139 0.82 -8.91 11.77
C PRO A 139 -0.32 -9.19 10.77
N THR A 140 -1.17 -8.21 10.46
CA THR A 140 -2.27 -8.36 9.49
C THR A 140 -1.94 -7.96 8.06
N ASP A 141 -0.70 -7.59 7.76
CA ASP A 141 -0.26 -7.48 6.37
C ASP A 141 -0.40 -8.83 5.64
N ILE A 142 -0.54 -9.95 6.35
CA ILE A 142 -0.96 -11.24 5.79
C ILE A 142 -2.30 -11.13 5.05
N ILE A 143 -3.28 -10.42 5.62
CA ILE A 143 -4.62 -10.33 5.04
C ILE A 143 -4.59 -9.36 3.86
N ASN A 144 -3.96 -8.21 4.07
CA ASN A 144 -3.83 -7.12 3.11
C ASN A 144 -2.34 -6.75 2.94
N PRO A 145 -1.62 -7.42 2.03
CA PRO A 145 -0.19 -7.27 1.89
C PRO A 145 0.10 -5.87 1.35
N ARG A 146 1.02 -5.20 2.02
CA ARG A 146 1.50 -3.88 1.60
C ARG A 146 2.63 -4.03 0.62
N ASN A 147 2.76 -3.03 -0.25
CA ASN A 147 4.03 -2.78 -0.88
C ASN A 147 4.87 -1.89 0.06
N PRO A 148 5.99 -2.37 0.62
CA PRO A 148 6.82 -1.61 1.54
C PRO A 148 7.54 -0.43 0.87
N LEU A 149 7.73 -0.44 -0.46
CA LEU A 149 8.22 0.71 -1.22
C LEU A 149 7.17 1.82 -1.31
N PHE A 150 5.91 1.47 -1.12
CA PHE A 150 4.77 2.39 -1.11
C PHE A 150 3.92 2.13 0.14
N PRO A 151 4.42 2.45 1.35
CA PRO A 151 3.71 2.16 2.60
C PRO A 151 2.37 2.92 2.72
N ASP A 152 2.25 4.03 1.99
CA ASP A 152 1.03 4.82 1.85
C ASP A 152 0.06 4.28 0.80
N ALA A 153 0.45 3.25 0.02
CA ALA A 153 -0.41 2.62 -0.96
C ALA A 153 -1.66 2.09 -0.26
N ARG A 154 -2.81 2.34 -0.89
CA ARG A 154 -4.09 1.91 -0.35
C ARG A 154 -4.15 0.38 -0.32
N LEU A 155 -4.42 -0.18 0.86
CA LEU A 155 -4.72 -1.61 0.99
C LEU A 155 -5.88 -1.99 0.06
N ARG A 156 -5.73 -3.11 -0.65
CA ARG A 156 -6.82 -3.68 -1.45
C ARG A 156 -7.91 -4.23 -0.54
N GLY A 157 -9.15 -4.17 -1.02
CA GLY A 157 -10.27 -4.82 -0.33
C GLY A 157 -10.17 -6.33 -0.48
N VAL A 158 -10.61 -7.07 0.54
CA VAL A 158 -10.75 -8.53 0.53
C VAL A 158 -12.19 -8.90 0.85
N MET A 159 -12.66 -10.00 0.29
CA MET A 159 -13.95 -10.55 0.66
C MET A 159 -13.85 -11.13 2.06
N ALA A 160 -14.58 -10.55 3.01
CA ALA A 160 -14.48 -10.93 4.41
C ALA A 160 -15.84 -10.99 5.11
N THR A 161 -15.87 -11.81 6.15
CA THR A 161 -16.89 -11.82 7.19
C THR A 161 -16.19 -11.61 8.52
N MET A 162 -16.63 -10.62 9.29
CA MET A 162 -16.05 -10.32 10.60
C MET A 162 -17.15 -10.23 11.65
N PHE A 163 -16.90 -10.85 12.79
CA PHE A 163 -17.69 -10.73 14.00
C PHE A 163 -16.80 -10.16 15.09
N THR A 164 -17.18 -9.02 15.65
CA THR A 164 -16.43 -8.33 16.69
C THR A 164 -17.29 -8.26 17.94
N TRP A 165 -16.72 -8.62 19.09
CA TRP A 165 -17.36 -8.56 20.40
C TRP A 165 -16.55 -7.67 21.32
N TYR A 166 -17.23 -6.77 22.01
CA TYR A 166 -16.67 -5.82 22.97
C TYR A 166 -17.11 -6.21 24.40
N PRO A 167 -16.44 -7.17 25.04
CA PRO A 167 -16.76 -7.55 26.42
C PRO A 167 -16.58 -6.42 27.43
N ARG A 168 -15.70 -5.46 27.13
CA ARG A 168 -15.39 -4.26 27.92
C ARG A 168 -14.99 -3.12 26.98
N GLU A 169 -14.94 -1.89 27.48
CA GLU A 169 -14.53 -0.72 26.69
C GLU A 169 -13.07 -0.84 26.20
N GLU A 170 -12.20 -1.44 27.00
CA GLU A 170 -10.77 -1.58 26.71
C GLU A 170 -10.43 -2.88 25.97
N LEU A 171 -11.39 -3.79 25.77
CA LEU A 171 -11.14 -5.13 25.24
C LEU A 171 -12.07 -5.45 24.06
N GLN A 172 -11.46 -5.82 22.95
CA GLN A 172 -12.13 -6.26 21.73
C GLN A 172 -11.64 -7.66 21.34
N LEU A 173 -12.58 -8.52 20.98
CA LEU A 173 -12.32 -9.86 20.43
C LEU A 173 -12.96 -9.93 19.04
N GLN A 174 -12.22 -10.38 18.05
CA GLN A 174 -12.73 -10.47 16.69
C GLN A 174 -12.42 -11.84 16.07
N GLY A 175 -13.45 -12.45 15.48
CA GLY A 175 -13.31 -13.61 14.62
C GLY A 175 -13.58 -13.22 13.18
N PHE A 176 -12.80 -13.75 12.26
CA PHE A 176 -12.95 -13.43 10.84
C PHE A 176 -12.68 -14.61 9.92
N ALA A 177 -13.32 -14.55 8.75
CA ALA A 177 -13.05 -15.41 7.60
C ALA A 177 -12.82 -14.51 6.39
N VAL A 178 -11.75 -14.76 5.64
CA VAL A 178 -11.34 -13.96 4.48
C VAL A 178 -11.08 -14.87 3.30
N GLN A 179 -11.54 -14.47 2.12
CA GLN A 179 -11.16 -15.08 0.85
C GLN A 179 -10.27 -14.11 0.09
N ARG A 180 -9.01 -14.49 -0.15
CA ARG A 180 -8.09 -13.76 -1.01
C ARG A 180 -8.20 -14.31 -2.42
N SER A 181 -8.70 -13.50 -3.36
CA SER A 181 -8.60 -13.84 -4.78
C SER A 181 -7.28 -13.34 -5.33
N THR A 182 -6.63 -14.15 -6.16
CA THR A 182 -5.43 -13.73 -6.91
C THR A 182 -5.79 -12.87 -8.13
N ASP A 183 -7.01 -12.98 -8.67
CA ASP A 183 -7.53 -12.10 -9.72
C ASP A 183 -9.06 -12.16 -9.74
N TYR A 184 -9.74 -11.00 -9.66
CA TYR A 184 -11.21 -10.93 -9.72
C TYR A 184 -11.75 -10.79 -11.16
N PHE A 185 -10.88 -10.70 -12.18
CA PHE A 185 -11.26 -10.23 -13.52
C PHE A 185 -10.87 -11.11 -14.71
N GLU A 186 -10.31 -12.31 -14.53
CA GLU A 186 -10.41 -13.29 -15.61
C GLU A 186 -11.87 -13.76 -15.67
N GLY A 187 -12.54 -13.55 -16.81
CA GLY A 187 -13.99 -13.69 -17.05
C GLY A 187 -14.58 -15.10 -16.89
N GLN A 188 -14.17 -15.83 -15.87
CA GLN A 188 -14.71 -17.11 -15.46
C GLN A 188 -15.46 -16.94 -14.13
N ARG A 189 -16.54 -17.71 -14.01
CA ARG A 189 -17.37 -17.84 -12.79
C ARG A 189 -16.48 -17.95 -11.54
N ILE A 190 -16.94 -17.34 -10.44
CA ILE A 190 -16.45 -17.47 -9.06
C ILE A 190 -15.42 -18.60 -8.94
N SER A 191 -14.15 -18.25 -9.05
CA SER A 191 -13.07 -19.19 -8.79
C SER A 191 -12.90 -19.28 -7.28
N PHE A 192 -13.11 -20.46 -6.72
CA PHE A 192 -12.79 -20.78 -5.33
C PHE A 192 -11.32 -21.20 -5.16
N ASP A 193 -10.48 -20.99 -6.18
CA ASP A 193 -9.07 -21.38 -6.18
C ASP A 193 -8.19 -20.47 -5.28
N GLY A 194 -8.75 -19.41 -4.71
CA GLY A 194 -8.04 -18.48 -3.83
C GLY A 194 -7.77 -19.05 -2.44
N GLU A 195 -6.87 -18.40 -1.69
CA GLU A 195 -6.58 -18.76 -0.31
C GLU A 195 -7.72 -18.33 0.62
N SER A 196 -8.18 -19.26 1.45
CA SER A 196 -9.11 -18.96 2.55
C SER A 196 -8.32 -18.79 3.85
N LEU A 197 -8.61 -17.73 4.59
CA LEU A 197 -7.99 -17.43 5.88
C LEU A 197 -9.07 -17.39 6.95
N PHE A 198 -8.79 -18.01 8.07
CA PHE A 198 -9.63 -17.94 9.27
C PHE A 198 -8.77 -17.46 10.42
N GLY A 199 -9.28 -16.53 11.20
CA GLY A 199 -8.50 -15.98 12.29
C GLY A 199 -9.30 -15.46 13.45
N LEU A 200 -8.56 -15.28 14.54
CA LEU A 200 -8.99 -14.65 15.77
C LEU A 200 -8.00 -13.54 16.09
N SER A 201 -8.51 -12.38 16.47
CA SER A 201 -7.72 -11.31 17.05
C SER A 201 -8.26 -10.85 18.38
N LEU A 202 -7.35 -10.34 19.20
CA LEU A 202 -7.62 -9.76 20.50
C LEU A 202 -6.94 -8.39 20.54
N ASP A 203 -7.69 -7.38 20.93
CA ASP A 203 -7.20 -6.01 21.10
C ASP A 203 -7.49 -5.56 22.51
N HIS A 204 -6.46 -5.13 23.24
CA HIS A 204 -6.60 -4.49 24.53
C HIS A 204 -5.93 -3.12 24.50
N HIS A 205 -6.68 -2.06 24.79
CA HIS A 205 -6.19 -0.69 24.75
C HIS A 205 -6.53 0.06 26.03
N ASN A 206 -5.52 0.65 26.66
CA ASN A 206 -5.69 1.60 27.75
C ASN A 206 -4.86 2.86 27.48
N SER A 207 -4.84 3.79 28.44
CA SER A 207 -4.19 5.10 28.29
C SER A 207 -2.68 5.08 28.03
N ILE A 208 -1.99 3.96 28.29
CA ILE A 208 -0.52 3.87 28.19
C ILE A 208 -0.10 2.69 27.31
N LEU A 209 -0.91 1.64 27.22
CA LEU A 209 -0.56 0.37 26.60
C LEU A 209 -1.65 -0.10 25.65
N SER A 210 -1.24 -0.43 24.43
CA SER A 210 -2.06 -1.16 23.46
C SER A 210 -1.41 -2.51 23.18
N ILE A 211 -2.19 -3.57 23.23
CA ILE A 211 -1.77 -4.94 22.91
C ILE A 211 -2.72 -5.46 21.85
N GLN A 212 -2.17 -6.00 20.77
CA GLN A 212 -2.92 -6.73 19.77
C GLN A 212 -2.33 -8.12 19.57
N GLY A 213 -3.14 -9.16 19.70
CA GLY A 213 -2.79 -10.54 19.42
C GLY A 213 -3.55 -11.03 18.19
N LEU A 214 -2.91 -11.86 17.37
CA LEU A 214 -3.48 -12.41 16.15
C LEU A 214 -3.11 -13.89 16.01
N ALA A 215 -4.08 -14.72 15.65
CA ALA A 215 -3.87 -16.09 15.21
C ALA A 215 -4.65 -16.31 13.90
N VAL A 216 -3.95 -16.76 12.86
CA VAL A 216 -4.54 -16.99 11.53
C VAL A 216 -4.11 -18.35 11.01
N THR A 217 -5.06 -19.08 10.46
CA THR A 217 -4.77 -20.24 9.62
C THR A 217 -5.12 -19.93 8.17
N THR A 218 -4.20 -20.20 7.26
CA THR A 218 -4.37 -20.07 5.82
C THR A 218 -4.50 -21.47 5.23
N MET A 219 -5.55 -21.69 4.45
CA MET A 219 -5.81 -22.94 3.74
C MET A 219 -5.74 -22.67 2.22
N PRO A 220 -4.76 -23.23 1.51
CA PRO A 220 -4.68 -23.10 0.07
C PRO A 220 -5.81 -23.91 -0.59
N GLY A 221 -6.58 -23.27 -1.49
CA GLY A 221 -7.75 -23.90 -2.10
C GLY A 221 -7.47 -25.21 -2.87
N LYS A 222 -6.25 -25.38 -3.41
CA LYS A 222 -5.86 -26.56 -4.21
C LYS A 222 -5.19 -27.69 -3.42
N ASN A 223 -4.78 -27.45 -2.17
CA ASN A 223 -4.14 -28.47 -1.34
C ASN A 223 -4.39 -28.18 0.15
N PRO A 224 -5.52 -28.64 0.72
CA PRO A 224 -5.90 -28.33 2.09
C PRO A 224 -4.95 -28.93 3.14
N ASP A 225 -4.13 -29.91 2.77
CA ASP A 225 -3.13 -30.53 3.65
C ASP A 225 -1.90 -29.63 3.89
N ASN A 226 -1.73 -28.58 3.09
CA ASN A 226 -0.67 -27.58 3.23
C ASN A 226 -1.20 -26.32 3.92
N TYR A 227 -1.56 -26.40 5.19
CA TYR A 227 -2.01 -25.23 5.94
C TYR A 227 -0.81 -24.39 6.43
N ARG A 228 -1.05 -23.11 6.65
CA ARG A 228 -0.06 -22.21 7.28
C ARG A 228 -0.67 -21.59 8.52
N LEU A 229 0.01 -21.74 9.64
CA LEU A 229 -0.36 -21.09 10.90
C LEU A 229 0.49 -19.84 11.10
N GLN A 230 -0.16 -18.74 11.47
CA GLN A 230 0.47 -17.45 11.66
C GLN A 230 0.05 -16.85 13.00
N LEU A 231 1.03 -16.46 13.80
CA LEU A 231 0.86 -15.89 15.12
C LEU A 231 1.49 -14.50 15.16
N GLY A 232 0.66 -13.51 15.48
CA GLY A 232 1.02 -12.10 15.50
C GLY A 232 0.91 -11.49 16.87
N LEU A 233 1.82 -10.58 17.19
CA LEU A 233 1.74 -9.73 18.37
C LEU A 233 2.15 -8.31 17.98
N SER A 234 1.38 -7.32 18.42
CA SER A 234 1.66 -5.90 18.28
C SER A 234 1.52 -5.24 19.65
N LEU A 235 2.52 -4.49 20.06
CA LEU A 235 2.55 -3.75 21.32
C LEU A 235 2.83 -2.29 21.02
N LYS A 236 2.10 -1.39 21.68
CA LYS A 236 2.36 0.04 21.70
C LYS A 236 2.39 0.52 23.14
N PHE A 237 3.45 1.19 23.52
CA PHE A 237 3.63 1.79 24.83
C PHE A 237 3.86 3.28 24.69
N ASP A 238 2.92 4.07 25.18
CA ASP A 238 2.91 5.53 25.09
C ASP A 238 3.32 6.11 26.44
N VAL A 239 4.60 6.46 26.57
CA VAL A 239 5.13 7.25 27.71
C VAL A 239 5.65 8.58 27.19
N ALA A 240 6.74 9.12 27.75
CA ALA A 240 7.39 10.30 27.18
C ALA A 240 7.79 10.08 25.71
N VAL A 241 8.11 8.85 25.32
CA VAL A 241 8.30 8.38 23.95
C VAL A 241 7.26 7.32 23.63
N GLY A 242 6.79 7.28 22.39
CA GLY A 242 6.07 6.13 21.87
C GLY A 242 7.05 5.02 21.55
N VAL A 243 6.74 3.78 21.95
CA VAL A 243 7.51 2.58 21.61
C VAL A 243 6.57 1.56 21.02
N THR A 244 6.92 1.00 19.87
CA THR A 244 6.16 -0.03 19.18
C THR A 244 6.98 -1.29 19.01
N PHE A 245 6.34 -2.45 19.18
CA PHE A 245 6.94 -3.74 18.88
C PHE A 245 5.93 -4.59 18.12
N ASP A 246 6.31 -5.05 16.94
CA ASP A 246 5.48 -5.91 16.09
C ASP A 246 6.26 -7.20 15.83
N THR A 247 5.59 -8.34 15.88
CA THR A 247 6.18 -9.63 15.51
C THR A 247 5.16 -10.53 14.85
N LEU A 248 5.63 -11.32 13.89
CA LEU A 248 4.86 -12.31 13.18
C LEU A 248 5.70 -13.59 13.05
N ILE A 249 5.15 -14.70 13.52
CA ILE A 249 5.69 -16.03 13.30
C ILE A 249 4.79 -16.73 12.30
N THR A 250 5.39 -17.29 11.26
CA THR A 250 4.70 -18.08 10.24
C THR A 250 5.25 -19.49 10.28
N THR A 251 4.39 -20.49 10.40
CA THR A 251 4.78 -21.91 10.35
C THR A 251 3.99 -22.63 9.28
N ASP A 252 4.66 -23.38 8.41
CA ASP A 252 4.03 -24.21 7.41
C ASP A 252 3.74 -25.60 7.98
N GLY A 253 2.47 -25.98 8.01
CA GLY A 253 2.01 -27.32 8.35
C GLY A 253 1.91 -28.15 7.07
N ARG A 254 3.04 -28.74 6.64
CA ARG A 254 3.08 -29.69 5.51
C ARG A 254 3.24 -31.12 6.03
N THR A 255 2.62 -32.08 5.34
CA THR A 255 2.74 -33.52 5.65
C THR A 255 3.98 -34.17 5.03
N GLU A 256 4.58 -33.55 4.00
CA GLU A 256 5.79 -34.05 3.34
C GLU A 256 7.00 -33.20 3.80
N PHE A 257 7.98 -33.86 4.42
CA PHE A 257 9.25 -33.25 4.80
C PHE A 257 10.11 -33.06 3.54
N ASP A 258 10.12 -31.85 3.00
CA ASP A 258 11.22 -31.42 2.11
C ASP A 258 12.45 -31.17 2.99
N GLU A 259 13.45 -32.06 2.91
CA GLU A 259 14.72 -31.88 3.61
C GLU A 259 15.37 -30.54 3.20
N GLY A 260 15.56 -29.64 4.17
CA GLY A 260 16.36 -28.42 4.01
C GLY A 260 15.61 -27.08 3.99
N ARG A 261 14.27 -27.05 4.08
CA ARG A 261 13.52 -25.79 4.26
C ARG A 261 13.20 -25.52 5.73
N GLU A 262 13.44 -24.29 6.18
CA GLU A 262 13.00 -23.84 7.51
C GLU A 262 11.46 -23.81 7.56
N ASN A 263 10.87 -24.61 8.45
CA ASN A 263 9.41 -24.71 8.60
C ASN A 263 8.77 -23.51 9.31
N ALA A 264 9.60 -22.54 9.75
CA ALA A 264 9.15 -21.37 10.48
C ALA A 264 9.89 -20.11 10.02
N ALA A 265 9.15 -19.06 9.70
CA ALA A 265 9.67 -17.73 9.40
C ALA A 265 9.29 -16.73 10.50
N LEU A 266 10.22 -15.84 10.84
CA LEU A 266 10.04 -14.78 11.81
C LEU A 266 10.21 -13.42 11.12
N ALA A 267 9.28 -12.53 11.40
CA ALA A 267 9.41 -11.11 11.08
C ALA A 267 9.12 -10.29 12.33
N ALA A 268 9.96 -9.29 12.64
CA ALA A 268 9.84 -8.48 13.84
C ALA A 268 10.28 -7.05 13.59
N ALA A 269 9.61 -6.09 14.22
CA ALA A 269 9.98 -4.69 14.18
C ALA A 269 9.94 -4.05 15.57
N LEU A 270 10.87 -3.14 15.83
CA LEU A 270 10.94 -2.32 17.03
C LEU A 270 11.05 -0.86 16.61
N GLY A 271 10.07 -0.05 17.00
CA GLY A 271 10.02 1.36 16.66
C GLY A 271 9.93 2.26 17.88
N CYS A 272 10.33 3.51 17.69
CA CYS A 272 10.08 4.59 18.62
C CYS A 272 9.65 5.85 17.88
N ASP A 273 8.84 6.66 18.55
CA ASP A 273 8.39 7.95 18.04
C ASP A 273 8.38 9.03 19.12
N TYR A 274 8.58 10.27 18.70
CA TYR A 274 8.58 11.43 19.57
C TYR A 274 8.17 12.70 18.83
N SER A 275 7.46 13.58 19.55
CA SER A 275 7.05 14.90 19.08
C SER A 275 7.87 15.99 19.77
N PHE A 276 8.63 16.78 19.01
CA PHE A 276 9.38 17.94 19.48
C PHE A 276 8.62 19.24 19.18
N LEU A 277 9.02 20.33 19.86
CA LEU A 277 8.55 21.70 19.60
C LEU A 277 7.00 21.79 19.59
N ASP A 278 6.36 21.28 20.64
CA ASP A 278 4.90 21.24 20.80
C ASP A 278 4.17 20.56 19.63
N GLY A 279 4.77 19.50 19.07
CA GLY A 279 4.18 18.72 17.97
C GLY A 279 4.49 19.26 16.57
N ARG A 280 5.33 20.29 16.44
CA ARG A 280 5.75 20.79 15.13
C ARG A 280 6.67 19.83 14.39
N ILE A 281 7.51 19.09 15.11
CA ILE A 281 8.37 18.07 14.52
C ILE A 281 7.97 16.72 15.11
N PHE A 282 7.62 15.78 14.27
CA PHE A 282 7.40 14.39 14.65
C PHE A 282 8.46 13.51 14.00
N LEU A 283 9.12 12.69 14.81
CA LEU A 283 10.12 11.73 14.36
C LEU A 283 9.65 10.34 14.74
N LEU A 284 9.72 9.41 13.79
CA LEU A 284 9.54 7.99 14.02
C LEU A 284 10.69 7.23 13.38
N ALA A 285 11.31 6.33 14.15
CA ALA A 285 12.35 5.42 13.70
C ALA A 285 11.94 3.99 14.00
N GLN A 286 12.14 3.06 13.07
CA GLN A 286 11.83 1.65 13.28
C GLN A 286 12.90 0.76 12.65
N TYR A 287 13.37 -0.22 13.43
CA TYR A 287 14.18 -1.32 12.93
C TYR A 287 13.26 -2.49 12.60
N TYR A 288 13.51 -3.16 11.47
CA TYR A 288 12.77 -4.32 11.01
C TYR A 288 13.71 -5.46 10.63
N TYR A 289 13.34 -6.66 11.07
CA TYR A 289 14.01 -7.91 10.79
C TYR A 289 13.05 -8.89 10.12
N THR A 290 13.52 -9.62 9.11
CA THR A 290 12.81 -10.76 8.52
C THR A 290 13.76 -11.91 8.23
N SER A 291 13.34 -13.14 8.56
CA SER A 291 14.07 -14.35 8.18
C SER A 291 13.79 -14.78 6.73
N ALA A 292 12.78 -14.19 6.08
CA ALA A 292 12.33 -14.58 4.73
C ALA A 292 13.16 -13.96 3.59
N GLY A 293 14.16 -13.12 3.89
CA GLY A 293 15.03 -12.51 2.88
C GLY A 293 15.92 -13.57 2.19
N PRO A 294 15.85 -13.71 0.84
CA PRO A 294 16.61 -14.72 0.10
C PRO A 294 18.13 -14.50 0.11
N LEU A 295 18.59 -13.26 0.30
CA LEU A 295 20.01 -12.92 0.25
C LEU A 295 20.61 -12.84 1.66
N SER A 296 21.70 -13.56 1.87
CA SER A 296 22.60 -13.40 3.01
C SER A 296 23.45 -12.13 2.86
N GLN A 297 24.22 -11.76 3.89
CA GLN A 297 25.04 -10.55 3.85
C GLN A 297 26.15 -10.58 2.78
N SER A 298 26.65 -11.77 2.42
CA SER A 298 27.73 -11.94 1.44
C SER A 298 27.25 -11.99 -0.01
N ASP A 299 25.95 -12.16 -0.24
CA ASP A 299 25.41 -12.34 -1.59
C ASP A 299 25.31 -10.98 -2.29
N SER A 300 25.67 -10.94 -3.57
CA SER A 300 25.58 -9.72 -4.39
C SER A 300 24.17 -9.56 -4.97
N VAL A 301 23.64 -8.34 -4.91
CA VAL A 301 22.38 -8.02 -5.61
C VAL A 301 22.65 -7.93 -7.11
N SER A 302 23.80 -7.40 -7.53
CA SER A 302 24.19 -7.38 -8.95
C SER A 302 24.23 -8.79 -9.57
N ASP A 303 24.72 -9.79 -8.84
CA ASP A 303 24.73 -11.19 -9.31
C ASP A 303 23.31 -11.73 -9.50
N LEU A 304 22.38 -11.38 -8.59
CA LEU A 304 20.97 -11.73 -8.75
C LEU A 304 20.38 -11.07 -10.00
N LEU A 305 20.61 -9.76 -10.21
CA LEU A 305 20.08 -9.02 -11.35
C LEU A 305 20.58 -9.57 -12.69
N ASN A 306 21.81 -10.09 -12.74
CA ASN A 306 22.45 -10.61 -13.94
C ASN A 306 22.32 -12.13 -14.11
N GLY A 307 21.58 -12.81 -13.21
CA GLY A 307 21.43 -14.26 -13.21
C GLY A 307 20.65 -14.78 -14.42
N GLU A 308 21.07 -15.94 -14.95
CA GLU A 308 20.43 -16.61 -16.09
C GLU A 308 18.93 -16.87 -15.85
N GLU A 309 18.53 -17.17 -14.61
CA GLU A 309 17.14 -17.47 -14.22
C GLU A 309 16.20 -16.25 -14.39
N ILE A 310 16.69 -15.03 -14.14
CA ILE A 310 15.92 -13.80 -14.38
C ILE A 310 15.87 -13.51 -15.88
N ALA A 311 17.00 -13.66 -16.58
CA ALA A 311 17.08 -13.45 -18.02
C ALA A 311 16.13 -14.38 -18.81
N GLU A 312 15.99 -15.64 -18.40
CA GLU A 312 15.08 -16.62 -19.01
C GLU A 312 13.60 -16.35 -18.68
N SER A 313 13.30 -15.69 -17.56
CA SER A 313 11.92 -15.40 -17.14
C SER A 313 11.23 -14.32 -18.00
N GLY A 314 12.00 -13.49 -18.70
CA GLY A 314 11.50 -12.33 -19.45
C GLY A 314 10.84 -11.25 -18.59
N LYS A 315 10.93 -11.36 -17.26
CA LYS A 315 10.45 -10.39 -16.28
C LYS A 315 11.60 -9.50 -15.82
N SER A 316 11.31 -8.27 -15.40
CA SER A 316 12.32 -7.51 -14.64
C SER A 316 12.62 -8.22 -13.31
N SER A 317 13.83 -8.06 -12.79
CA SER A 317 14.27 -8.67 -11.53
C SER A 317 13.30 -8.36 -10.39
N ILE A 318 12.72 -7.16 -10.40
CA ILE A 318 11.69 -6.68 -9.47
C ILE A 318 10.39 -7.49 -9.59
N GLN A 319 9.90 -7.74 -10.81
CA GLN A 319 8.69 -8.53 -11.03
C GLN A 319 8.89 -9.99 -10.62
N PHE A 320 10.11 -10.52 -10.78
CA PHE A 320 10.46 -11.86 -10.31
C PHE A 320 10.40 -11.93 -8.77
N ILE A 321 11.06 -11.01 -8.08
CA ILE A 321 11.09 -10.94 -6.60
C ILE A 321 9.68 -10.70 -6.03
N GLN A 322 8.93 -9.74 -6.56
CA GLN A 322 7.55 -9.45 -6.13
C GLN A 322 6.60 -10.62 -6.37
N SER A 323 6.81 -11.41 -7.43
CA SER A 323 6.00 -12.60 -7.70
C SER A 323 6.31 -13.80 -6.78
N SER A 324 7.43 -13.76 -6.05
CA SER A 324 7.85 -14.84 -5.13
C SER A 324 7.21 -14.76 -3.73
N GLY A 325 6.46 -13.70 -3.44
CA GLY A 325 5.86 -13.48 -2.11
C GLY A 325 6.82 -12.91 -1.06
N THR A 326 8.07 -12.60 -1.43
CA THR A 326 9.01 -11.85 -0.60
C THR A 326 9.08 -10.40 -1.09
N THR A 327 8.96 -9.44 -0.17
CA THR A 327 8.97 -8.01 -0.51
C THR A 327 10.29 -7.31 -0.22
N PHE A 328 11.24 -8.07 0.32
CA PHE A 328 12.52 -7.64 0.85
C PHE A 328 13.56 -8.72 0.56
N LEU A 329 14.69 -8.34 -0.05
CA LEU A 329 15.76 -9.26 -0.45
C LEU A 329 16.70 -9.62 0.69
N ARG A 330 17.02 -8.63 1.54
CA ARG A 330 17.85 -8.73 2.73
C ARG A 330 16.98 -9.00 3.98
N ARG A 331 17.63 -8.95 5.14
CA ARG A 331 17.02 -9.32 6.43
C ARG A 331 16.91 -8.17 7.43
N HIS A 332 17.65 -7.07 7.23
CA HIS A 332 17.80 -5.99 8.20
C HIS A 332 17.49 -4.63 7.57
N TYR A 333 16.49 -3.95 8.11
CA TYR A 333 15.97 -2.71 7.54
C TYR A 333 15.79 -1.63 8.60
N GLY A 334 16.01 -0.39 8.19
CA GLY A 334 15.71 0.81 8.95
C GLY A 334 14.63 1.63 8.26
N PHE A 335 13.66 2.12 9.02
CA PHE A 335 12.66 3.06 8.58
C PHE A 335 12.79 4.35 9.38
N LEU A 336 12.77 5.49 8.70
CA LEU A 336 12.69 6.80 9.32
C LEU A 336 11.55 7.60 8.71
N THR A 337 10.76 8.24 9.55
CA THR A 337 9.81 9.28 9.15
C THR A 337 10.08 10.53 9.96
N LEU A 338 10.37 11.63 9.27
CA LEU A 338 10.39 12.97 9.83
C LEU A 338 9.22 13.74 9.24
N LEU A 339 8.37 14.29 10.10
CA LEU A 339 7.30 15.21 9.72
C LEU A 339 7.58 16.56 10.38
N TYR A 340 7.55 17.63 9.59
CA TYR A 340 7.67 18.99 10.05
C TYR A 340 6.46 19.81 9.61
N ASN A 341 5.66 20.24 10.58
CA ASN A 341 4.52 21.11 10.40
C ASN A 341 5.00 22.57 10.41
N HIS A 342 5.16 23.16 9.22
CA HIS A 342 5.53 24.56 9.07
C HIS A 342 4.42 25.50 9.55
N SER A 343 3.18 25.12 9.28
CA SER A 343 1.95 25.78 9.71
C SER A 343 0.80 24.77 9.75
N ASP A 344 -0.40 25.22 10.14
CA ASP A 344 -1.61 24.39 10.12
C ASP A 344 -2.01 23.92 8.71
N TYR A 345 -1.47 24.55 7.68
CA TYR A 345 -1.80 24.30 6.27
C TYR A 345 -0.62 23.81 5.45
N ALA A 346 0.58 23.66 6.02
CA ALA A 346 1.77 23.27 5.28
C ALA A 346 2.67 22.33 6.08
N ARG A 347 3.05 21.21 5.47
CA ARG A 347 3.92 20.21 6.08
C ARG A 347 4.95 19.65 5.12
N LEU A 348 6.13 19.38 5.64
CA LEU A 348 7.20 18.65 4.99
C LEU A 348 7.32 17.28 5.65
N GLN A 349 7.44 16.24 4.85
CA GLN A 349 7.65 14.87 5.28
C GLN A 349 8.87 14.31 4.55
N ILE A 350 9.73 13.63 5.31
CA ILE A 350 10.84 12.84 4.77
C ILE A 350 10.63 11.43 5.27
N LEU A 351 10.47 10.49 4.35
CA LEU A 351 10.48 9.06 4.64
C LEU A 351 11.78 8.48 4.11
N MET A 352 12.43 7.61 4.87
CA MET A 352 13.60 6.86 4.42
C MET A 352 13.40 5.39 4.77
N LEU A 353 13.58 4.54 3.76
CA LEU A 353 13.76 3.12 3.92
C LEU A 353 15.22 2.79 3.63
N THR A 354 15.88 2.07 4.52
CA THR A 354 17.30 1.73 4.42
C THR A 354 17.48 0.24 4.59
N SER A 355 18.26 -0.38 3.70
CA SER A 355 18.80 -1.72 3.91
C SER A 355 20.08 -1.56 4.74
N LEU A 356 20.08 -2.12 5.95
CA LEU A 356 21.24 -2.02 6.84
C LEU A 356 22.37 -2.97 6.44
N THR A 357 22.08 -3.90 5.53
CA THR A 357 23.04 -4.90 5.05
C THR A 357 23.93 -4.36 3.92
N ASP A 358 23.35 -3.62 2.97
CA ASP A 358 24.06 -3.07 1.79
C ASP A 358 24.10 -1.52 1.77
N ALA A 359 23.58 -0.88 2.82
CA ALA A 359 23.55 0.57 3.00
C ALA A 359 22.80 1.35 1.90
N SER A 360 21.95 0.68 1.12
CA SER A 360 21.08 1.32 0.15
C SER A 360 19.89 2.02 0.82
N ILE A 361 19.44 3.12 0.24
CA ILE A 361 18.44 4.02 0.81
C ILE A 361 17.42 4.43 -0.26
N PHE A 362 16.13 4.37 0.10
CA PHE A 362 15.01 4.86 -0.69
C PHE A 362 14.35 6.06 0.01
N PRO A 363 14.87 7.28 -0.17
CA PRO A 363 14.29 8.48 0.41
C PRO A 363 13.08 8.96 -0.41
N THR A 364 12.02 9.35 0.29
CA THR A 364 10.89 10.08 -0.27
C THR A 364 10.74 11.40 0.48
N ILE A 365 10.84 12.51 -0.23
CA ILE A 365 10.58 13.85 0.31
C ILE A 365 9.25 14.32 -0.24
N ARG A 366 8.34 14.71 0.65
CA ARG A 366 6.99 15.14 0.30
C ARG A 366 6.67 16.45 1.00
N HIS A 367 6.20 17.43 0.24
CA HIS A 367 5.73 18.70 0.77
C HIS A 367 4.26 18.88 0.39
N GLU A 368 3.44 19.20 1.37
CA GLU A 368 2.00 19.36 1.20
C GLU A 368 1.55 20.73 1.68
N ILE A 369 0.64 21.34 0.93
CA ILE A 369 0.00 22.60 1.27
C ILE A 369 -1.51 22.49 1.05
N GLU A 370 -2.31 22.99 1.98
CA GLU A 370 -3.76 23.17 1.84
C GLU A 370 -4.08 24.66 1.63
N PRO A 371 -4.02 25.18 0.39
CA PRO A 371 -4.22 26.61 0.13
C PRO A 371 -5.66 27.07 0.43
N VAL A 372 -6.64 26.17 0.23
CA VAL A 372 -8.05 26.38 0.56
C VAL A 372 -8.63 25.06 1.05
N GLN A 373 -9.70 25.14 1.83
CA GLN A 373 -10.37 23.98 2.40
C GLN A 373 -10.65 22.92 1.32
N ALA A 374 -10.31 21.68 1.64
CA ALA A 374 -10.54 20.50 0.80
C ALA A 374 -9.71 20.43 -0.50
N VAL A 375 -8.77 21.35 -0.72
CA VAL A 375 -7.78 21.27 -1.80
C VAL A 375 -6.39 21.10 -1.19
N THR A 376 -5.71 20.01 -1.52
CA THR A 376 -4.31 19.78 -1.13
C THR A 376 -3.42 19.76 -2.37
N VAL A 377 -2.34 20.53 -2.34
CA VAL A 377 -1.25 20.49 -3.32
C VAL A 377 -0.11 19.70 -2.71
N VAL A 378 0.39 18.70 -3.43
CA VAL A 378 1.47 17.82 -3.00
C VAL A 378 2.60 17.89 -4.02
N SER A 379 3.83 18.08 -3.57
CA SER A 379 5.03 17.85 -4.36
C SER A 379 5.85 16.74 -3.72
N GLN A 380 6.27 15.76 -4.51
CA GLN A 380 7.04 14.62 -4.04
C GLN A 380 8.30 14.43 -4.88
N LEU A 381 9.38 14.01 -4.22
CA LEU A 381 10.66 13.67 -4.82
C LEU A 381 11.15 12.35 -4.23
N VAL A 382 11.55 11.43 -5.09
CA VAL A 382 12.14 10.13 -4.76
C VAL A 382 13.50 10.05 -5.45
N ILE A 383 14.55 9.72 -4.71
CA ILE A 383 15.91 9.61 -5.24
C ILE A 383 16.57 8.38 -4.60
N PRO A 384 16.40 7.18 -5.16
CA PRO A 384 17.05 5.98 -4.67
C PRO A 384 18.56 6.12 -4.77
N PHE A 385 19.30 5.61 -3.79
CA PHE A 385 20.76 5.58 -3.86
C PHE A 385 21.36 4.41 -3.10
N ASP A 386 22.55 4.01 -3.51
CA ASP A 386 23.34 2.95 -2.90
C ASP A 386 24.84 3.31 -2.96
N THR A 387 25.69 2.32 -2.66
CA THR A 387 27.14 2.53 -2.66
C THR A 387 27.74 2.80 -4.04
N THR A 388 27.04 2.49 -5.14
CA THR A 388 27.55 2.67 -6.51
C THR A 388 27.79 4.14 -6.84
N LEU A 389 26.96 5.05 -6.32
CA LEU A 389 27.14 6.50 -6.44
C LEU A 389 28.45 7.00 -5.81
N PHE A 390 29.02 6.24 -4.88
CA PHE A 390 30.26 6.56 -4.19
C PHE A 390 31.44 5.70 -4.66
N GLY A 391 31.32 5.03 -5.81
CA GLY A 391 32.37 4.18 -6.40
C GLY A 391 32.36 2.73 -5.90
N GLY A 392 31.29 2.29 -5.23
CA GLY A 392 31.02 0.88 -4.98
C GLY A 392 30.70 0.12 -6.28
N THR A 393 30.87 -1.20 -6.27
CA THR A 393 30.69 -2.06 -7.44
C THR A 393 29.45 -2.94 -7.39
N ASP A 394 28.79 -3.05 -6.22
CA ASP A 394 27.60 -3.86 -6.03
C ASP A 394 26.37 -2.96 -5.90
N ALA A 395 25.32 -3.29 -6.64
CA ALA A 395 24.05 -2.60 -6.56
C ALA A 395 23.42 -2.85 -5.18
N GLY A 396 22.72 -1.87 -4.66
CA GLY A 396 21.96 -2.00 -3.43
C GLY A 396 20.51 -2.42 -3.68
N GLU A 397 19.87 -3.09 -2.72
CA GLU A 397 18.45 -3.45 -2.82
C GLU A 397 17.54 -2.23 -3.10
N PHE A 398 17.86 -1.07 -2.56
CA PHE A 398 17.16 0.19 -2.80
C PHE A 398 17.94 1.15 -3.72
N GLY A 399 18.92 0.63 -4.44
CA GLY A 399 19.69 1.39 -5.42
C GLY A 399 18.90 1.71 -6.70
N PRO A 400 19.41 2.60 -7.56
CA PRO A 400 18.73 2.99 -8.80
C PRO A 400 18.41 1.81 -9.72
N ASP A 401 19.34 0.86 -9.86
CA ASP A 401 19.19 -0.30 -10.75
C ASP A 401 18.05 -1.23 -10.30
N VAL A 402 17.90 -1.42 -8.98
CA VAL A 402 16.81 -2.22 -8.40
C VAL A 402 15.51 -1.45 -8.29
N ALA A 403 15.56 -0.13 -8.07
CA ALA A 403 14.39 0.72 -8.09
C ALA A 403 13.82 0.93 -9.51
N GLY A 404 14.64 0.73 -10.54
CA GLY A 404 14.31 1.03 -11.94
C GLY A 404 14.21 2.52 -12.23
N LEU A 405 14.86 3.37 -11.41
CA LEU A 405 14.86 4.83 -11.60
C LEU A 405 16.02 5.50 -10.84
N HIS A 406 16.57 6.57 -11.42
CA HIS A 406 17.51 7.45 -10.72
C HIS A 406 16.80 8.50 -9.88
N ALA A 407 15.71 9.06 -10.39
CA ALA A 407 14.90 10.02 -9.66
C ALA A 407 13.47 10.07 -10.21
N ALA A 408 12.51 10.33 -9.33
CA ALA A 408 11.14 10.61 -9.71
C ALA A 408 10.65 11.85 -8.96
N ALA A 409 10.04 12.79 -9.68
CA ALA A 409 9.39 13.95 -9.11
C ALA A 409 7.93 13.97 -9.53
N SER A 410 7.02 14.29 -8.61
CA SER A 410 5.62 14.44 -8.93
C SER A 410 5.00 15.66 -8.27
N PHE A 411 3.97 16.19 -8.94
CA PHE A 411 3.14 17.27 -8.46
C PHE A 411 1.69 16.86 -8.59
N SER A 412 0.97 16.89 -7.47
CA SER A 412 -0.42 16.44 -7.39
C SER A 412 -1.32 17.53 -6.82
N VAL A 413 -2.51 17.67 -7.40
CA VAL A 413 -3.59 18.48 -6.85
C VAL A 413 -4.75 17.56 -6.51
N LYS A 414 -5.11 17.55 -5.23
CA LYS A 414 -6.13 16.68 -4.66
C LYS A 414 -7.29 17.51 -4.16
N TYR A 415 -8.50 17.15 -4.57
CA TYR A 415 -9.75 17.75 -4.15
C TYR A 415 -10.60 16.73 -3.38
N ARG A 416 -11.22 17.15 -2.28
CA ARG A 416 -12.15 16.33 -1.48
C ARG A 416 -13.54 16.96 -1.50
N PHE A 417 -14.59 16.14 -1.54
CA PHE A 417 -15.98 16.60 -1.53
C PHE A 417 -16.90 15.65 -0.78
#